data_AF-A0AAE0FW80-F1
#
_entry.id   AF-A0AAE0FW80-F1
#
_cell.length_a   1.000
_cell.length_b   1.000
_cell.length_c   1.000
_cell.angle_alpha   90.00
_cell.angle_beta   90.00
_cell.angle_gamma   90.00
#
_symmetry.space_group_name_H-M   'P 1'
#
loop_
_entity.id
_entity.type
_entity.pdbx_description
1 polymer ?
#
loop_
_entity_poly.entity_id
_entity_poly.type
_entity_poly.pdbx_seq_one_letter_code
_entity_poly.pdbx_strand_id
1 'polypeptide(L)'
;MGTPFGADPFPDLTGGKANCGGATRLDIDSFLQLAYTSGDALRDENLKPKSSSPSDLNSFNPKHLIIDVRSPAEYAQGHFPGAFNVPLFSNEQRADVGTLYCKQGRLEAIKAGLDVVGPKLRSYVDFVEAHGLQPDGEPCLVYCWRGGMRSSSVAWLLSLCSFKCYTLEGGYKGFRKWVLNTVVGQPSTAAGKWSGAEIPKPDNSSKMIKAHLGEANGAGHDDGTKTTPKAIQEYLAGESCLGDEDWQKAADCFTAAIESGHPQPGACHNRRGQCLAQLGEHERALADFQRVWTDFRITPIQRLTAFLNGSRENCSLGNFEEAEKCLEGALELQPGWKRASKELVLVRRARDTGLTAGSEQQAQAAPPPTCSKLQLFVLGGRTGSGKTRVLHEMQAMGAQMIDLEGLAQHCGSTFGRLRHTIPQPTNEHYENLLAVACHRADPQQPVWIEHEDTHVGSCHVVPSPLFKMITFTPAALVMMEIPTECRIEHLMKEYCSEEAAAGTAEWTESVKRSIVSLKKRLGGERCDKAVAAIESGDYCTVVKMMLDYYDRLYDKHATRNQNDSLIRLKCEGADHTANARYILDATSKLALSNEGLQAALSTMQIE
;
A
#
# COMPACT_ATOMS: atom_id res chain seq x y z
N MET A 1 0.49 58.23 48.73
CA MET A 1 -0.31 57.14 49.33
C MET A 1 -1.21 56.61 48.23
N GLY A 2 -0.93 55.53 47.50
CA GLY A 2 -0.12 54.37 47.85
C GLY A 2 -1.00 53.31 48.51
N THR A 3 -1.76 52.55 47.72
CA THR A 3 -2.02 51.13 47.99
C THR A 3 -2.06 50.36 46.67
N PRO A 4 -1.47 49.15 46.60
CA PRO A 4 -1.08 48.50 45.35
C PRO A 4 -2.08 47.41 44.93
N PHE A 5 -2.36 47.30 43.63
CA PHE A 5 -2.93 46.08 43.07
C PHE A 5 -1.87 44.97 43.13
N GLY A 6 -2.24 43.85 43.74
CA GLY A 6 -1.34 42.76 44.10
C GLY A 6 -0.68 42.08 42.91
N ALA A 7 0.62 41.85 43.06
CA ALA A 7 1.37 40.73 42.48
C ALA A 7 0.71 39.40 42.94
N ASP A 8 0.72 38.26 42.27
CA ASP A 8 1.27 37.68 41.02
C ASP A 8 0.64 36.24 40.98
N PRO A 9 0.83 35.32 39.99
CA PRO A 9 2.00 35.22 39.11
C PRO A 9 1.72 34.87 37.64
N PHE A 10 2.49 35.49 36.74
CA PHE A 10 2.94 34.77 35.54
C PHE A 10 3.75 33.55 35.98
N PRO A 11 3.51 32.35 35.44
CA PRO A 11 4.28 31.18 35.84
C PRO A 11 5.75 31.34 35.46
N ASP A 12 6.58 31.08 36.47
CA ASP A 12 8.03 30.99 36.48
C ASP A 12 8.56 30.21 35.26
N LEU A 13 9.41 30.85 34.45
CA LEU A 13 10.08 30.29 33.28
C LEU A 13 11.45 29.69 33.62
N THR A 14 11.67 29.25 34.86
CA THR A 14 12.93 28.60 35.25
C THR A 14 12.69 27.26 35.96
N GLY A 15 12.78 26.16 35.20
CA GLY A 15 12.89 24.81 35.76
C GLY A 15 11.67 23.92 35.57
N GLY A 16 11.60 23.28 34.40
CA GLY A 16 10.58 22.29 34.06
C GLY A 16 10.36 22.35 32.55
N LYS A 17 10.36 21.19 31.87
CA LYS A 17 10.14 21.11 30.42
C LYS A 17 8.93 21.97 30.04
N ALA A 18 9.19 23.07 29.33
CA ALA A 18 8.17 24.00 28.89
C ALA A 18 7.14 23.25 28.03
N ASN A 19 5.96 23.02 28.59
CA ASN A 19 4.80 22.57 27.85
C ASN A 19 4.22 23.80 27.15
N CYS A 20 4.87 24.22 26.07
CA CYS A 20 4.43 25.34 25.25
C CYS A 20 3.18 24.95 24.45
N GLY A 21 1.99 25.07 25.06
CA GLY A 21 0.67 25.29 24.44
C GLY A 21 0.33 24.53 23.14
N GLY A 22 0.89 23.35 22.93
CA GLY A 22 0.80 22.61 21.67
C GLY A 22 -0.12 21.42 21.82
N ALA A 23 -1.08 21.29 20.92
CA ALA A 23 -1.93 20.12 20.79
C ALA A 23 -1.12 18.82 20.97
N THR A 24 -1.61 17.92 21.82
CA THR A 24 -0.93 16.66 22.15
C THR A 24 -0.66 15.86 20.88
N ARG A 25 0.57 15.39 20.72
CA ARG A 25 0.96 14.52 19.61
C ARG A 25 0.69 13.08 19.98
N LEU A 26 -0.02 12.37 19.11
CA LEU A 26 -0.33 10.96 19.24
C LEU A 26 0.54 10.16 18.28
N ASP A 27 1.00 9.00 18.75
CA ASP A 27 1.50 7.95 17.86
C ASP A 27 0.36 7.39 16.98
N ILE A 28 0.71 6.56 16.01
CA ILE A 28 -0.25 6.06 15.03
C ILE A 28 -1.33 5.15 15.65
N ASP A 29 -0.98 4.33 16.63
CA ASP A 29 -1.93 3.38 17.23
C ASP A 29 -2.93 4.14 18.12
N SER A 30 -2.46 5.08 18.93
CA SER A 30 -3.33 5.98 19.71
C SER A 30 -4.24 6.84 18.81
N PHE A 31 -3.72 7.31 17.67
CA PHE A 31 -4.50 8.09 16.72
C PHE A 31 -5.59 7.22 16.05
N LEU A 32 -5.24 5.99 15.64
CA LEU A 32 -6.19 5.05 15.05
C LEU A 32 -7.26 4.63 16.05
N GLN A 33 -6.91 4.38 17.32
CA GLN A 33 -7.87 4.00 18.35
C GLN A 33 -8.90 5.11 18.65
N LEU A 34 -8.49 6.38 18.55
CA LEU A 34 -9.40 7.52 18.63
C LEU A 34 -10.22 7.70 17.36
N ALA A 35 -9.64 7.46 16.19
CA ALA A 35 -10.30 7.61 14.90
C ALA A 35 -11.34 6.50 14.65
N TYR A 36 -10.99 5.26 14.97
CA TYR A 36 -11.73 4.05 14.64
C TYR A 36 -11.71 3.11 15.86
N THR A 37 -12.88 2.79 16.41
CA THR A 37 -12.96 1.79 17.49
C THR A 37 -12.88 0.38 16.91
N SER A 38 -12.07 -0.49 17.50
CA SER A 38 -12.09 -1.93 17.21
C SER A 38 -13.37 -2.57 17.77
N GLY A 39 -14.04 -3.41 16.99
CA GLY A 39 -15.28 -4.08 17.42
C GLY A 39 -16.55 -3.21 17.40
N ASP A 40 -16.44 -1.90 17.11
CA ASP A 40 -17.55 -1.13 16.52
C ASP A 40 -17.70 -1.64 15.10
N ALA A 41 -18.38 -2.78 15.02
CA ALA A 41 -18.56 -3.52 13.82
C ALA A 41 -19.09 -2.60 12.71
N LEU A 42 -19.05 -3.14 11.52
CA LEU A 42 -19.87 -2.75 10.39
C LEU A 42 -21.38 -2.98 10.71
N ARG A 43 -21.82 -2.54 11.90
CA ARG A 43 -23.13 -2.68 12.59
C ARG A 43 -23.62 -1.28 13.00
N ASP A 44 -23.46 -0.27 12.15
CA ASP A 44 -24.21 0.95 12.38
C ASP A 44 -25.68 0.62 12.12
N GLU A 45 -26.53 0.61 13.15
CA GLU A 45 -27.97 0.50 12.96
C GLU A 45 -28.54 1.72 12.20
N ASN A 46 -27.76 2.79 12.03
CA ASN A 46 -28.07 3.90 11.13
C ASN A 46 -27.62 3.68 9.68
N LEU A 47 -26.95 2.57 9.35
CA LEU A 47 -26.74 2.06 7.99
C LEU A 47 -27.96 1.28 7.47
N LYS A 48 -29.19 1.63 7.86
CA LYS A 48 -30.29 1.41 6.91
C LYS A 48 -29.90 2.20 5.66
N PRO A 49 -29.71 1.57 4.49
CA PRO A 49 -29.38 2.29 3.28
C PRO A 49 -30.49 3.32 3.06
N LYS A 50 -30.19 4.61 3.30
CA LYS A 50 -31.13 5.69 3.01
C LYS A 50 -31.30 5.88 1.51
N SER A 51 -30.56 5.14 0.69
CA SER A 51 -30.79 5.02 -0.73
C SER A 51 -30.36 3.64 -1.23
N SER A 52 -31.08 3.10 -2.21
CA SER A 52 -30.77 1.86 -2.93
C SER A 52 -29.56 1.97 -3.87
N SER A 53 -28.60 2.85 -3.57
CA SER A 53 -27.41 3.06 -4.39
C SER A 53 -26.15 2.47 -3.71
N PRO A 54 -25.32 1.65 -4.37
CA PRO A 54 -24.10 1.07 -3.82
C PRO A 54 -22.95 2.07 -3.58
N SER A 55 -23.24 3.37 -3.54
CA SER A 55 -22.26 4.46 -3.68
C SER A 55 -21.83 5.14 -2.37
N ASP A 56 -22.29 4.68 -1.20
CA ASP A 56 -21.94 5.31 0.07
C ASP A 56 -20.51 4.93 0.51
N LEU A 57 -19.53 5.66 -0.04
CA LEU A 57 -18.15 5.82 0.47
C LEU A 57 -18.08 6.25 1.96
N ASN A 58 -19.23 6.53 2.58
CA ASN A 58 -19.40 6.94 3.98
C ASN A 58 -19.36 5.78 5.00
N SER A 59 -18.98 4.56 4.62
CA SER A 59 -18.90 3.43 5.57
C SER A 59 -17.78 3.56 6.62
N PHE A 60 -16.82 4.48 6.42
CA PHE A 60 -15.81 4.86 7.42
C PHE A 60 -16.16 6.20 8.05
N ASN A 61 -17.19 6.25 8.89
CA ASN A 61 -17.42 7.40 9.75
C ASN A 61 -16.47 7.30 10.96
N PRO A 62 -15.45 8.17 11.08
CA PRO A 62 -14.57 8.14 12.24
C PRO A 62 -15.34 8.62 13.48
N LYS A 63 -14.97 8.12 14.65
CA LYS A 63 -15.58 8.54 15.93
C LYS A 63 -15.39 10.03 16.21
N HIS A 64 -14.25 10.56 15.79
CA HIS A 64 -13.87 11.95 15.96
C HIS A 64 -13.57 12.60 14.61
N LEU A 65 -13.84 13.90 14.49
CA LEU A 65 -13.57 14.66 13.27
C LEU A 65 -12.08 14.59 12.92
N ILE A 66 -11.76 14.05 11.74
CA ILE A 66 -10.39 14.00 11.21
C ILE A 66 -10.21 15.10 10.16
N ILE A 67 -9.25 15.98 10.38
CA ILE A 67 -8.95 17.13 9.54
C ILE A 67 -7.58 16.93 8.86
N ASP A 68 -7.61 16.87 7.53
CA ASP A 68 -6.42 16.86 6.69
C ASP A 68 -6.10 18.28 6.20
N VAL A 69 -5.02 18.86 6.70
CA VAL A 69 -4.58 20.21 6.31
C VAL A 69 -3.59 20.22 5.15
N ARG A 70 -3.41 19.10 4.46
CA ARG A 70 -2.60 18.99 3.22
C ARG A 70 -3.31 19.65 2.04
N SER A 71 -2.56 19.88 0.96
CA SER A 71 -3.12 20.42 -0.28
C SER A 71 -4.14 19.47 -0.93
N PRO A 72 -5.05 19.97 -1.77
CA PRO A 72 -6.05 19.14 -2.45
C PRO A 72 -5.44 17.98 -3.25
N ALA A 73 -4.30 18.18 -3.92
CA ALA A 73 -3.63 17.11 -4.67
C ALA A 73 -3.05 16.03 -3.74
N GLU A 74 -2.48 16.41 -2.58
CA GLU A 74 -2.01 15.44 -1.58
C GLU A 74 -3.18 14.60 -1.02
N TYR A 75 -4.36 15.20 -0.83
CA TYR A 75 -5.55 14.51 -0.33
C TYR A 75 -6.17 13.58 -1.38
N ALA A 76 -6.28 14.05 -2.63
CA ALA A 76 -6.82 13.26 -3.75
C ALA A 76 -5.97 12.03 -4.07
N GLN A 77 -4.64 12.12 -3.89
CA GLN A 77 -3.75 10.98 -4.02
C GLN A 77 -4.02 9.91 -2.96
N GLY A 78 -4.38 10.32 -1.74
CA GLY A 78 -4.76 9.42 -0.66
C GLY A 78 -4.79 10.14 0.69
N HIS A 79 -5.72 9.74 1.54
CA HIS A 79 -5.97 10.33 2.86
C HIS A 79 -6.46 9.28 3.85
N PHE A 80 -6.52 9.64 5.14
CA PHE A 80 -7.20 8.84 6.16
C PHE A 80 -8.68 8.66 5.79
N PRO A 81 -9.23 7.43 5.78
CA PRO A 81 -10.66 7.20 5.50
C PRO A 81 -11.58 8.06 6.36
N GLY A 82 -12.51 8.79 5.73
CA GLY A 82 -13.44 9.69 6.42
C GLY A 82 -12.86 11.04 6.86
N ALA A 83 -11.61 11.37 6.51
CA ALA A 83 -11.03 12.68 6.81
C ALA A 83 -11.55 13.77 5.88
N PHE A 84 -11.79 14.98 6.42
CA PHE A 84 -12.13 16.16 5.65
C PHE A 84 -10.88 16.95 5.25
N ASN A 85 -10.78 17.35 3.99
CA ASN A 85 -9.70 18.22 3.54
C ASN A 85 -10.02 19.69 3.85
N VAL A 86 -9.25 20.29 4.77
CA VAL A 86 -9.29 21.73 5.07
C VAL A 86 -7.89 22.29 4.79
N PRO A 87 -7.55 22.55 3.52
CA PRO A 87 -6.17 22.72 3.09
C PRO A 87 -5.57 24.02 3.60
N LEU A 88 -4.38 23.91 4.21
CA LEU A 88 -3.59 25.09 4.63
C LEU A 88 -3.13 25.91 3.42
N PHE A 89 -2.82 25.22 2.33
CA PHE A 89 -2.30 25.78 1.09
C PHE A 89 -2.99 25.15 -0.11
N SER A 90 -3.18 25.93 -1.19
CA SER A 90 -3.44 25.38 -2.53
C SER A 90 -2.26 24.54 -3.02
N ASN A 91 -2.43 23.84 -4.14
CA ASN A 91 -1.36 23.03 -4.73
C ASN A 91 -0.14 23.89 -5.10
N GLU A 92 -0.39 25.08 -5.64
CA GLU A 92 0.59 26.07 -6.06
C GLU A 92 1.27 26.68 -4.84
N GLN A 93 0.49 27.18 -3.87
CA GLN A 93 0.99 27.75 -2.63
C GLN A 93 1.87 26.75 -1.86
N ARG A 94 1.49 25.46 -1.84
CA ARG A 94 2.30 24.39 -1.23
C ARG A 94 3.64 24.23 -1.95
N ALA A 95 3.65 24.29 -3.28
CA ALA A 95 4.87 24.18 -4.07
C ALA A 95 5.81 25.38 -3.82
N ASP A 96 5.26 26.58 -3.75
CA ASP A 96 6.02 27.82 -3.52
C ASP A 96 6.62 27.87 -2.12
N VAL A 97 5.80 27.67 -1.07
CA VAL A 97 6.26 27.64 0.33
C VAL A 97 7.27 26.51 0.54
N GLY A 98 7.05 25.34 -0.07
CA GLY A 98 8.01 24.24 -0.03
C GLY A 98 9.35 24.58 -0.69
N THR A 99 9.32 25.30 -1.81
CA THR A 99 10.52 25.76 -2.52
C THR A 99 11.28 26.79 -1.70
N LEU A 100 10.60 27.77 -1.10
CA LEU A 100 11.20 28.75 -0.20
C LEU A 100 11.85 28.07 1.00
N TYR A 101 11.20 27.07 1.60
CA TYR A 101 11.76 26.32 2.72
C TYR A 101 13.08 25.65 2.34
N CYS A 102 13.16 25.05 1.16
CA CYS A 102 14.38 24.39 0.68
C CYS A 102 15.48 25.36 0.25
N LYS A 103 15.13 26.49 -0.39
CA LYS A 103 16.10 27.42 -0.99
C LYS A 103 16.55 28.55 -0.07
N GLN A 104 15.61 29.13 0.69
CA GLN A 104 15.81 30.34 1.50
C GLN A 104 15.73 30.05 3.01
N GLY A 105 15.38 28.83 3.38
CA GLY A 105 15.37 28.36 4.76
C GLY A 105 14.02 28.58 5.46
N ARG A 106 14.00 28.16 6.74
CA ARG A 106 12.76 28.00 7.51
C ARG A 106 12.01 29.32 7.76
N LEU A 107 12.71 30.41 8.07
CA LEU A 107 12.07 31.67 8.48
C LEU A 107 11.29 32.31 7.34
N GLU A 108 11.87 32.37 6.14
CA GLU A 108 11.20 32.95 4.97
C GLU A 108 9.99 32.13 4.53
N ALA A 109 10.08 30.80 4.62
CA ALA A 109 8.93 29.93 4.39
C ALA A 109 7.79 30.14 5.41
N ILE A 110 8.12 30.46 6.67
CA ILE A 110 7.12 30.77 7.70
C ILE A 110 6.42 32.08 7.36
N LYS A 111 7.16 33.14 7.01
CA LYS A 111 6.58 34.44 6.64
C LYS A 111 5.62 34.30 5.46
N ALA A 112 6.08 33.68 4.38
CA ALA A 112 5.24 33.41 3.20
C ALA A 112 4.02 32.54 3.55
N GLY A 113 4.18 31.57 4.45
CA GLY A 113 3.08 30.76 4.95
C GLY A 113 2.04 31.57 5.73
N LEU A 114 2.48 32.49 6.58
CA LEU A 114 1.60 33.37 7.37
C LEU A 114 0.80 34.32 6.49
N ASP A 115 1.39 34.86 5.43
CA ASP A 115 0.69 35.74 4.48
C ASP A 115 -0.50 35.01 3.82
N VAL A 116 -0.35 33.70 3.57
CA VAL A 116 -1.40 32.86 2.97
C VAL A 116 -2.44 32.40 4.01
N VAL A 117 -1.99 32.03 5.21
CA VAL A 117 -2.83 31.38 6.22
C VAL A 117 -3.56 32.38 7.11
N GLY A 118 -2.94 33.53 7.42
CA GLY A 118 -3.48 34.55 8.31
C GLY A 118 -4.94 34.94 7.99
N PRO A 119 -5.25 35.29 6.73
CA PRO A 119 -6.62 35.61 6.32
C PRO A 119 -7.63 34.46 6.47
N LYS A 120 -7.15 33.20 6.55
CA LYS A 120 -7.98 31.98 6.62
C LYS A 120 -8.13 31.45 8.04
N LEU A 121 -7.48 32.02 9.06
CA LEU A 121 -7.49 31.42 10.40
C LEU A 121 -8.90 31.19 10.95
N ARG A 122 -9.78 32.20 10.82
CA ARG A 122 -11.17 32.09 11.28
C ARG A 122 -11.92 30.91 10.64
N SER A 123 -11.69 30.63 9.36
CA SER A 123 -12.45 29.57 8.66
C SER A 123 -12.19 28.18 9.22
N TYR A 124 -11.06 27.94 9.91
CA TYR A 124 -10.82 26.66 10.59
C TYR A 124 -11.70 26.49 11.81
N VAL A 125 -11.96 27.58 12.55
CA VAL A 125 -12.86 27.58 13.70
C VAL A 125 -14.30 27.39 13.23
N ASP A 126 -14.72 28.19 12.25
CA ASP A 126 -16.07 28.10 11.66
C ASP A 126 -16.30 26.67 11.10
N PHE A 127 -15.28 26.04 10.52
CA PHE A 127 -15.37 24.67 10.00
C PHE A 127 -15.65 23.64 11.09
N VAL A 128 -14.91 23.66 12.21
CA VAL A 128 -15.12 22.66 13.28
C VAL A 128 -16.46 22.85 13.97
N GLU A 129 -16.90 24.10 14.16
CA GLU A 129 -18.23 24.42 14.70
C GLU A 129 -19.35 23.93 13.78
N ALA A 130 -19.22 24.13 12.46
CA ALA A 130 -20.17 23.63 11.48
C ALA A 130 -20.26 22.10 11.43
N HIS A 131 -19.21 21.40 11.88
CA HIS A 131 -19.18 19.94 12.03
C HIS A 131 -19.56 19.48 13.46
N GLY A 132 -20.16 20.37 14.26
CA GLY A 132 -20.76 20.04 15.55
C GLY A 132 -19.78 19.96 16.71
N LEU A 133 -18.51 20.33 16.53
CA LEU A 133 -17.59 20.42 17.66
C LEU A 133 -17.95 21.61 18.56
N GLN A 134 -17.89 21.36 19.86
CA GLN A 134 -18.06 22.37 20.89
C GLN A 134 -16.72 22.60 21.61
N PRO A 135 -16.43 23.84 22.06
CA PRO A 135 -15.34 24.10 23.00
C PRO A 135 -15.44 23.17 24.22
N ASP A 136 -14.30 22.66 24.70
CA ASP A 136 -14.20 21.67 25.79
C ASP A 136 -14.94 20.35 25.56
N GLY A 137 -15.43 20.10 24.34
CA GLY A 137 -16.15 18.90 23.93
C GLY A 137 -15.26 17.78 23.39
N GLU A 138 -15.82 16.99 22.46
CA GLU A 138 -15.12 15.89 21.81
C GLU A 138 -13.90 16.37 21.02
N PRO A 139 -12.80 15.60 21.00
CA PRO A 139 -11.59 16.01 20.30
C PRO A 139 -11.75 15.96 18.78
N CYS A 140 -10.99 16.80 18.07
CA CYS A 140 -10.66 16.57 16.66
C CYS A 140 -9.22 16.09 16.47
N LEU A 141 -9.00 15.37 15.38
CA LEU A 141 -7.73 14.80 14.99
C LEU A 141 -7.19 15.55 13.76
N VAL A 142 -6.07 16.25 13.89
CA VAL A 142 -5.52 17.09 12.80
C VAL A 142 -4.19 16.53 12.32
N TYR A 143 -4.05 16.29 11.02
CA TYR A 143 -2.79 15.82 10.46
C TYR A 143 -2.36 16.57 9.21
N CYS A 144 -1.07 16.49 8.92
CA CYS A 144 -0.49 16.93 7.66
C CYS A 144 0.48 15.86 7.17
N TRP A 145 1.25 16.13 6.10
CA TRP A 145 2.15 15.13 5.50
C TRP A 145 3.15 14.47 6.47
N ARG A 146 3.72 15.25 7.41
CA ARG A 146 4.80 14.80 8.33
C ARG A 146 4.50 15.03 9.82
N GLY A 147 3.30 15.50 10.17
CA GLY A 147 2.99 15.89 11.56
C GLY A 147 3.76 17.11 12.04
N GLY A 148 4.18 17.98 11.11
CA GLY A 148 5.02 19.14 11.37
C GLY A 148 4.23 20.44 11.61
N MET A 149 4.81 21.55 11.16
CA MET A 149 4.28 22.90 11.43
C MET A 149 2.86 23.13 10.88
N ARG A 150 2.50 22.53 9.74
CA ARG A 150 1.17 22.70 9.12
C ARG A 150 0.04 22.28 10.09
N SER A 151 0.03 21.02 10.50
CA SER A 151 -0.98 20.52 11.45
C SER A 151 -0.84 21.12 12.85
N SER A 152 0.40 21.36 13.31
CA SER A 152 0.61 21.97 14.63
C SER A 152 0.06 23.41 14.71
N SER A 153 0.15 24.18 13.62
CA SER A 153 -0.37 25.57 13.59
C SER A 153 -1.89 25.64 13.65
N VAL A 154 -2.58 24.75 12.93
CA VAL A 154 -4.05 24.66 12.98
C VAL A 154 -4.50 24.14 14.34
N ALA A 155 -3.85 23.10 14.86
CA ALA A 155 -4.21 22.57 16.18
C ALA A 155 -3.96 23.58 17.30
N TRP A 156 -2.88 24.38 17.23
CA TRP A 156 -2.64 25.49 18.15
C TRP A 156 -3.77 26.52 18.10
N LEU A 157 -4.17 26.97 16.90
CA LEU A 157 -5.28 27.90 16.73
C LEU A 157 -6.57 27.38 17.37
N LEU A 158 -6.93 26.12 17.08
CA LEU A 158 -8.15 25.51 17.62
C LEU A 158 -8.09 25.40 19.16
N SER A 159 -6.92 25.08 19.72
CA SER A 159 -6.72 25.06 21.18
C SER A 159 -6.83 26.43 21.84
N LEU A 160 -6.56 27.54 21.14
CA LEU A 160 -6.83 28.89 21.67
C LEU A 160 -8.33 29.16 21.84
N CYS A 161 -9.16 28.50 21.03
CA CYS A 161 -10.62 28.56 21.12
C CYS A 161 -11.20 27.45 22.02
N SER A 162 -10.37 26.85 22.88
CA SER A 162 -10.73 25.75 23.79
C SER A 162 -11.21 24.46 23.09
N PHE A 163 -10.96 24.27 21.80
CA PHE A 163 -11.18 22.98 21.17
C PHE A 163 -10.08 21.99 21.55
N LYS A 164 -10.48 20.79 21.96
CA LYS A 164 -9.56 19.69 22.21
C LYS A 164 -9.05 19.14 20.88
N CYS A 165 -7.73 19.19 20.66
CA CYS A 165 -7.14 18.77 19.39
C CYS A 165 -5.93 17.88 19.61
N TYR A 166 -5.79 16.87 18.75
CA TYR A 166 -4.63 16.00 18.69
C TYR A 166 -3.97 16.06 17.32
N THR A 167 -2.65 15.87 17.28
CA THR A 167 -1.93 15.76 16.00
C THR A 167 -1.21 14.43 15.84
N LEU A 168 -1.09 13.95 14.61
CA LEU A 168 -0.43 12.67 14.33
C LEU A 168 1.09 12.81 14.22
N GLU A 169 1.84 12.06 15.04
CA GLU A 169 3.27 11.90 14.91
C GLU A 169 3.64 11.24 13.56
N GLY A 170 4.60 11.82 12.85
CA GLY A 170 4.97 11.37 11.50
C GLY A 170 3.93 11.71 10.42
N GLY A 171 2.75 12.22 10.80
CA GLY A 171 1.67 12.63 9.91
C GLY A 171 1.19 11.52 8.98
N TYR A 172 0.65 11.92 7.83
CA TYR A 172 0.19 10.99 6.79
C TYR A 172 1.30 10.01 6.36
N LYS A 173 2.56 10.42 6.35
CA LYS A 173 3.69 9.52 6.06
C LYS A 173 3.81 8.39 7.09
N GLY A 174 3.59 8.71 8.37
CA GLY A 174 3.55 7.73 9.46
C GLY A 174 2.41 6.73 9.26
N PHE A 175 1.21 7.23 8.97
CA PHE A 175 0.06 6.41 8.61
C PHE A 175 0.32 5.53 7.40
N ARG A 176 0.90 6.07 6.33
CA ARG A 176 1.26 5.27 5.15
C ARG A 176 2.26 4.18 5.46
N LYS A 177 3.25 4.43 6.31
CA LYS A 177 4.16 3.37 6.78
C LYS A 177 3.39 2.28 7.53
N TRP A 178 2.43 2.67 8.37
CA TRP A 178 1.55 1.72 9.07
C TRP A 178 0.70 0.90 8.08
N VAL A 179 0.03 1.53 7.10
CA VAL A 179 -0.76 0.85 6.05
C VAL A 179 0.08 -0.19 5.31
N LEU A 180 1.27 0.20 4.85
CA LEU A 180 2.18 -0.69 4.16
C LEU A 180 2.60 -1.87 5.07
N ASN A 181 2.86 -1.65 6.35
CA ASN A 181 3.18 -2.73 7.28
C ASN A 181 1.97 -3.65 7.56
N THR A 182 0.76 -3.10 7.64
CA THR A 182 -0.47 -3.83 8.02
C THR A 182 -1.02 -4.70 6.90
N VAL A 183 -1.02 -4.19 5.66
CA VAL A 183 -1.66 -4.85 4.51
C VAL A 183 -0.63 -5.35 3.50
N VAL A 184 0.38 -4.52 3.18
CA VAL A 184 1.42 -4.84 2.19
C VAL A 184 2.48 -5.76 2.76
N GLY A 185 2.58 -5.82 4.09
CA GLY A 185 3.69 -6.47 4.76
C GLY A 185 4.98 -5.82 4.29
N GLN A 186 6.06 -6.09 5.00
CA GLN A 186 7.31 -5.86 4.31
C GLN A 186 7.42 -6.92 3.22
N PRO A 187 7.92 -6.59 2.01
CA PRO A 187 8.31 -7.64 1.07
C PRO A 187 9.12 -8.64 1.87
N SER A 188 8.64 -9.88 1.91
CA SER A 188 9.32 -10.95 2.62
C SER A 188 10.69 -11.08 1.97
N THR A 189 11.71 -10.51 2.59
CA THR A 189 13.08 -10.96 2.43
C THR A 189 13.14 -12.34 3.10
N ALA A 190 12.53 -13.33 2.45
CA ALA A 190 12.88 -14.71 2.66
C ALA A 190 14.36 -14.82 2.22
N ALA A 191 15.17 -15.40 3.11
CA ALA A 191 16.60 -15.17 3.30
C ALA A 191 16.91 -13.84 3.99
N GLY A 192 17.49 -13.93 5.20
CA GLY A 192 17.85 -12.82 6.07
C GLY A 192 18.70 -11.76 5.34
N LYS A 193 18.02 -10.80 4.73
CA LYS A 193 18.61 -9.60 4.16
C LYS A 193 18.37 -8.45 5.12
N TRP A 194 19.46 -7.83 5.54
CA TRP A 194 19.50 -6.59 6.27
C TRP A 194 18.73 -5.49 5.49
N SER A 195 17.50 -5.18 5.89
CA SER A 195 16.58 -4.26 5.18
C SER A 195 16.85 -2.80 5.57
N GLY A 196 17.98 -2.29 5.08
CA GLY A 196 18.46 -0.93 5.34
C GLY A 196 19.03 -0.23 4.12
N ALA A 197 18.40 -0.32 2.93
CA ALA A 197 18.66 0.62 1.85
C ALA A 197 17.68 0.50 0.67
N GLU A 198 17.11 1.64 0.28
CA GLU A 198 16.83 1.93 -1.13
C GLU A 198 18.09 1.61 -1.96
N ILE A 199 17.90 0.92 -3.08
CA ILE A 199 18.88 0.84 -4.17
C ILE A 199 19.43 2.26 -4.37
N PRO A 200 20.75 2.50 -4.33
CA PRO A 200 21.29 3.79 -4.69
C PRO A 200 20.72 4.15 -6.06
N LYS A 201 19.95 5.24 -6.15
CA LYS A 201 19.64 5.86 -7.43
C LYS A 201 20.95 5.96 -8.21
N PRO A 202 20.94 5.67 -9.53
CA PRO A 202 22.14 5.50 -10.33
C PRO A 202 23.17 6.53 -9.91
N ASP A 203 24.32 6.04 -9.50
CA ASP A 203 25.38 6.90 -9.03
C ASP A 203 25.68 7.97 -10.10
N ASN A 204 26.38 9.02 -9.71
CA ASN A 204 26.84 9.99 -10.68
C ASN A 204 27.79 9.36 -11.72
N SER A 205 28.17 8.07 -11.66
CA SER A 205 28.94 7.42 -12.72
C SER A 205 28.09 7.21 -13.98
N SER A 206 26.81 6.81 -13.89
CA SER A 206 25.96 6.72 -15.10
C SER A 206 25.70 8.10 -15.74
N LYS A 207 25.61 9.16 -14.90
CA LYS A 207 25.56 10.56 -15.36
C LYS A 207 26.92 11.08 -15.88
N MET A 208 28.04 10.69 -15.27
CA MET A 208 29.40 11.06 -15.70
C MET A 208 29.82 10.29 -16.95
N ILE A 209 29.35 9.06 -17.15
CA ILE A 209 29.51 8.26 -18.38
C ILE A 209 28.70 8.92 -19.51
N LYS A 210 27.45 9.32 -19.24
CA LYS A 210 26.67 10.15 -20.18
C LYS A 210 27.32 11.51 -20.46
N ALA A 211 27.96 12.12 -19.46
CA ALA A 211 28.70 13.38 -19.63
C ALA A 211 30.01 13.20 -20.42
N HIS A 212 30.80 12.14 -20.18
CA HIS A 212 31.99 11.80 -20.99
C HIS A 212 31.61 11.46 -22.44
N LEU A 213 30.48 10.77 -22.65
CA LEU A 213 29.92 10.55 -23.99
C LEU A 213 29.43 11.87 -24.63
N GLY A 214 28.99 12.84 -23.83
CA GLY A 214 28.61 14.19 -24.28
C GLY A 214 29.80 15.10 -24.58
N GLU A 215 30.86 15.06 -23.78
CA GLU A 215 32.09 15.84 -23.97
C GLU A 215 32.92 15.31 -25.15
N ALA A 216 32.92 14.00 -25.41
CA ALA A 216 33.49 13.42 -26.63
C ALA A 216 32.78 13.86 -27.92
N ASN A 217 31.56 14.39 -27.82
CA ASN A 217 30.79 14.97 -28.92
C ASN A 217 30.94 16.50 -29.04
N GLY A 218 31.60 17.16 -28.08
CA GLY A 218 31.73 18.63 -28.01
C GLY A 218 33.07 19.20 -28.48
N ALA A 219 34.09 18.38 -28.71
CA ALA A 219 35.37 18.83 -29.26
C ALA A 219 35.42 18.53 -30.77
N GLY A 220 35.34 19.60 -31.57
CA GLY A 220 35.28 19.52 -33.03
C GLY A 220 36.49 18.85 -33.65
N HIS A 221 36.26 17.70 -34.28
CA HIS A 221 36.68 17.35 -35.63
C HIS A 221 35.87 16.11 -36.05
N ASP A 222 35.21 16.24 -37.19
CA ASP A 222 34.40 15.21 -37.85
C ASP A 222 35.33 14.18 -38.48
N ASP A 223 35.47 13.03 -37.82
CA ASP A 223 35.95 11.79 -38.44
C ASP A 223 35.09 10.62 -37.92
N GLY A 224 33.97 10.39 -38.61
CA GLY A 224 33.67 9.10 -39.26
C GLY A 224 33.54 7.79 -38.48
N THR A 225 34.09 7.62 -37.27
CA THR A 225 33.97 6.38 -36.49
C THR A 225 34.12 6.62 -34.97
N LYS A 226 33.02 6.90 -34.26
CA LYS A 226 32.98 6.83 -32.79
C LYS A 226 31.97 5.78 -32.33
N THR A 227 32.34 4.52 -32.44
CA THR A 227 31.62 3.43 -31.76
C THR A 227 31.81 3.57 -30.25
N THR A 228 30.72 3.47 -29.48
CA THR A 228 30.84 3.39 -28.02
C THR A 228 31.75 2.21 -27.67
N PRO A 229 32.80 2.40 -26.84
CA PRO A 229 33.70 1.32 -26.46
C PRO A 229 32.92 0.11 -25.94
N LYS A 230 33.25 -1.08 -26.44
CA LYS A 230 32.57 -2.35 -26.11
C LYS A 230 32.32 -2.52 -24.61
N ALA A 231 33.32 -2.18 -23.78
CA ALA A 231 33.21 -2.24 -22.33
C ALA A 231 32.06 -1.39 -21.75
N ILE A 232 31.82 -0.18 -22.29
CA ILE A 232 30.75 0.71 -21.84
C ILE A 232 29.38 0.18 -22.27
N GLN A 233 29.30 -0.42 -23.46
CA GLN A 233 28.06 -1.07 -23.92
C GLN A 233 27.67 -2.25 -23.03
N GLU A 234 28.65 -3.08 -22.66
CA GLU A 234 28.46 -4.21 -21.75
C GLU A 234 28.02 -3.75 -20.35
N TYR A 235 28.59 -2.65 -19.84
CA TYR A 235 28.15 -2.06 -18.57
C TYR A 235 26.70 -1.55 -18.62
N LEU A 236 26.32 -0.86 -19.70
CA LEU A 236 24.94 -0.37 -19.87
C LEU A 236 23.93 -1.51 -20.09
N ALA A 237 24.34 -2.59 -20.76
CA ALA A 237 23.53 -3.80 -20.87
C ALA A 237 23.27 -4.41 -19.48
N GLY A 238 24.30 -4.46 -18.62
CA GLY A 238 24.16 -4.89 -17.24
C GLY A 238 23.18 -4.02 -16.43
N GLU A 239 23.26 -2.69 -16.54
CA GLU A 239 22.30 -1.78 -15.90
C GLU A 239 20.86 -1.96 -16.42
N SER A 240 20.69 -2.32 -17.70
CA SER A 240 19.38 -2.65 -18.27
C SER A 240 18.82 -3.95 -17.65
N CYS A 241 19.63 -5.01 -17.59
CA CYS A 241 19.23 -6.28 -17.00
C CYS A 241 18.88 -6.16 -15.51
N LEU A 242 19.52 -5.23 -14.78
CA LEU A 242 19.15 -4.88 -13.41
C LEU A 242 17.72 -4.30 -13.31
N GLY A 243 17.29 -3.53 -14.30
CA GLY A 243 15.92 -2.99 -14.36
C GLY A 243 14.86 -4.07 -14.60
N ASP A 244 15.25 -5.16 -15.27
CA ASP A 244 14.43 -6.34 -15.55
C ASP A 244 14.53 -7.43 -14.47
N GLU A 245 15.28 -7.17 -13.38
CA GLU A 245 15.57 -8.10 -12.27
C GLU A 245 16.28 -9.41 -12.68
N ASP A 246 16.97 -9.42 -13.83
CA ASP A 246 17.76 -10.57 -14.31
C ASP A 246 19.20 -10.50 -13.80
N TRP A 247 19.39 -10.90 -12.54
CA TRP A 247 20.66 -10.77 -11.80
C TRP A 247 21.82 -11.56 -12.41
N GLN A 248 21.55 -12.72 -13.01
CA GLN A 248 22.57 -13.55 -13.63
C GLN A 248 23.10 -12.88 -14.90
N LYS A 249 22.21 -12.46 -15.80
CA LYS A 249 22.63 -11.76 -17.03
C LYS A 249 23.31 -10.44 -16.70
N ALA A 250 22.83 -9.71 -15.69
CA ALA A 250 23.49 -8.49 -15.23
C ALA A 250 24.94 -8.76 -14.77
N ALA A 251 25.16 -9.81 -13.96
CA ALA A 251 26.50 -10.19 -13.51
C ALA A 251 27.43 -10.59 -14.68
N ASP A 252 26.91 -11.28 -15.68
CA ASP A 252 27.65 -11.67 -16.89
C ASP A 252 28.04 -10.43 -17.71
N CYS A 253 27.11 -9.49 -17.90
CA CYS A 253 27.37 -8.22 -18.58
C CYS A 253 28.43 -7.37 -17.86
N PHE A 254 28.38 -7.29 -16.52
CA PHE A 254 29.42 -6.57 -15.76
C PHE A 254 30.77 -7.30 -15.79
N THR A 255 30.78 -8.62 -15.89
CA THR A 255 32.02 -9.40 -16.09
C THR A 255 32.64 -9.08 -17.44
N ALA A 256 31.85 -9.11 -18.51
CA ALA A 256 32.30 -8.73 -19.84
C ALA A 256 32.85 -7.30 -19.86
N ALA A 257 32.17 -6.35 -19.20
CA ALA A 257 32.65 -4.97 -19.10
C ALA A 257 34.04 -4.86 -18.43
N ILE A 258 34.29 -5.65 -17.38
CA ILE A 258 35.60 -5.70 -16.70
C ILE A 258 36.67 -6.26 -17.64
N GLU A 259 36.39 -7.37 -18.33
CA GLU A 259 37.32 -8.02 -19.25
C GLU A 259 37.64 -7.15 -20.47
N SER A 260 36.65 -6.40 -20.95
CA SER A 260 36.81 -5.42 -22.04
C SER A 260 37.53 -4.13 -21.60
N GLY A 261 37.93 -4.01 -20.33
CA GLY A 261 38.72 -2.88 -19.82
C GLY A 261 37.91 -1.62 -19.56
N HIS A 262 36.75 -1.72 -18.89
CA HIS A 262 35.92 -0.57 -18.55
C HIS A 262 36.72 0.53 -17.80
N PRO A 263 36.57 1.82 -18.16
CA PRO A 263 37.34 2.92 -17.57
C PRO A 263 37.05 3.16 -16.08
N GLN A 264 35.95 2.59 -15.58
CA GLN A 264 35.55 2.63 -14.17
C GLN A 264 35.42 1.19 -13.64
N PRO A 265 36.53 0.49 -13.37
CA PRO A 265 36.48 -0.90 -12.91
C PRO A 265 35.83 -1.03 -11.53
N GLY A 266 35.97 0.00 -10.67
CA GLY A 266 35.33 0.06 -9.36
C GLY A 266 33.80 0.03 -9.41
N ALA A 267 33.20 0.68 -10.42
CA ALA A 267 31.75 0.63 -10.64
C ALA A 267 31.30 -0.78 -11.09
N CYS A 268 32.05 -1.41 -11.98
CA CYS A 268 31.72 -2.74 -12.51
C CYS A 268 31.79 -3.80 -11.41
N HIS A 269 32.86 -3.81 -10.61
CA HIS A 269 33.00 -4.73 -9.48
C HIS A 269 31.93 -4.48 -8.41
N ASN A 270 31.59 -3.23 -8.08
CA ASN A 270 30.50 -2.94 -7.15
C ASN A 270 29.15 -3.46 -7.64
N ARG A 271 28.84 -3.28 -8.94
CA ARG A 271 27.58 -3.74 -9.52
C ARG A 271 27.51 -5.26 -9.65
N ARG A 272 28.60 -5.90 -10.08
CA ARG A 272 28.70 -7.35 -10.14
C ARG A 272 28.60 -7.98 -8.76
N GLY A 273 29.30 -7.44 -7.76
CA GLY A 273 29.21 -7.89 -6.36
C GLY A 273 27.78 -7.80 -5.82
N GLN A 274 27.03 -6.74 -6.16
CA GLN A 274 25.61 -6.63 -5.81
C GLN A 274 24.75 -7.71 -6.48
N CYS A 275 24.99 -8.04 -7.75
CA CYS A 275 24.27 -9.11 -8.46
C CYS A 275 24.57 -10.48 -7.84
N LEU A 276 25.84 -10.77 -7.56
CA LEU A 276 26.30 -12.00 -6.92
C LEU A 276 25.68 -12.19 -5.53
N ALA A 277 25.58 -11.10 -4.75
CA ALA A 277 24.87 -11.12 -3.47
C ALA A 277 23.38 -11.45 -3.62
N GLN A 278 22.71 -10.99 -4.69
CA GLN A 278 21.32 -11.37 -4.95
C GLN A 278 21.17 -12.85 -5.34
N LEU A 279 22.17 -13.41 -6.02
CA LEU A 279 22.24 -14.83 -6.41
C LEU A 279 22.65 -15.77 -5.27
N GLY A 280 22.99 -15.24 -4.09
CA GLY A 280 23.47 -16.02 -2.94
C GLY A 280 24.97 -16.37 -2.99
N GLU A 281 25.72 -15.80 -3.94
CA GLU A 281 27.16 -16.03 -4.11
C GLU A 281 28.00 -15.08 -3.26
N HIS A 282 27.79 -15.15 -1.93
CA HIS A 282 28.28 -14.16 -0.96
C HIS A 282 29.82 -14.01 -0.93
N GLU A 283 30.58 -15.10 -1.06
CA GLU A 283 32.05 -15.06 -1.08
C GLU A 283 32.59 -14.32 -2.31
N ARG A 284 31.99 -14.58 -3.49
CA ARG A 284 32.36 -13.90 -4.73
C ARG A 284 31.97 -12.42 -4.69
N ALA A 285 30.84 -12.09 -4.07
CA ALA A 285 30.40 -10.72 -3.85
C ALA A 285 31.40 -9.95 -2.95
N LEU A 286 31.82 -10.55 -1.84
CA LEU A 286 32.83 -9.97 -0.94
C LEU A 286 34.17 -9.75 -1.63
N ALA A 287 34.62 -10.70 -2.46
CA ALA A 287 35.84 -10.56 -3.23
C ALA A 287 35.80 -9.35 -4.19
N ASP A 288 34.65 -9.10 -4.81
CA ASP A 288 34.44 -7.92 -5.65
C ASP A 288 34.49 -6.62 -4.85
N PHE A 289 33.79 -6.52 -3.71
CA PHE A 289 33.86 -5.32 -2.87
C PHE A 289 35.26 -5.07 -2.31
N GLN A 290 35.95 -6.13 -1.89
CA GLN A 290 37.32 -6.05 -1.39
C GLN A 290 38.28 -5.50 -2.43
N ARG A 291 38.15 -5.95 -3.69
CA ARG A 291 38.96 -5.45 -4.79
C ARG A 291 38.75 -3.95 -5.03
N VAL A 292 37.51 -3.46 -4.86
CA VAL A 292 37.19 -2.03 -5.01
C VAL A 292 37.78 -1.22 -3.86
N TRP A 293 37.58 -1.60 -2.60
CA TRP A 293 38.03 -0.77 -1.46
C TRP A 293 39.54 -0.81 -1.21
N THR A 294 40.24 -1.87 -1.62
CA THR A 294 41.70 -1.99 -1.46
C THR A 294 42.49 -1.27 -2.56
N ASP A 295 41.91 -1.06 -3.74
CA ASP A 295 42.60 -0.38 -4.85
C ASP A 295 42.51 1.15 -4.72
N PHE A 296 43.62 1.78 -4.30
CA PHE A 296 43.71 3.24 -4.12
C PHE A 296 43.52 4.06 -5.40
N ARG A 297 43.59 3.42 -6.58
CA ARG A 297 43.32 4.08 -7.86
C ARG A 297 41.83 4.28 -8.11
N ILE A 298 40.98 3.57 -7.37
CA ILE A 298 39.53 3.68 -7.44
C ILE A 298 39.05 4.92 -6.67
N THR A 299 38.06 5.61 -7.22
CA THR A 299 37.54 6.85 -6.64
C THR A 299 37.03 6.64 -5.20
N PRO A 300 37.23 7.61 -4.28
CA PRO A 300 36.75 7.50 -2.91
C PRO A 300 35.26 7.15 -2.78
N ILE A 301 34.41 7.67 -3.67
CA ILE A 301 32.95 7.40 -3.67
C ILE A 301 32.65 5.93 -3.96
N GLN A 302 33.35 5.32 -4.93
CA GLN A 302 33.19 3.90 -5.24
C GLN A 302 33.73 3.00 -4.12
N ARG A 303 34.82 3.42 -3.46
CA ARG A 303 35.37 2.71 -2.28
C ARG A 303 34.44 2.78 -1.07
N LEU A 304 33.85 3.94 -0.78
CA LEU A 304 32.82 4.09 0.27
C LEU A 304 31.60 3.20 0.00
N THR A 305 31.20 3.08 -1.27
CA THR A 305 30.11 2.20 -1.68
C THR A 305 30.46 0.73 -1.46
N ALA A 306 31.68 0.34 -1.80
CA ALA A 306 32.17 -1.02 -1.57
C ALA A 306 32.20 -1.36 -0.07
N PHE A 307 32.72 -0.47 0.78
CA PHE A 307 32.77 -0.67 2.23
C PHE A 307 31.37 -0.88 2.83
N LEU A 308 30.37 -0.10 2.42
CA LEU A 308 28.99 -0.32 2.85
C LEU A 308 28.44 -1.68 2.38
N ASN A 309 28.65 -2.02 1.11
CA ASN A 309 28.10 -3.26 0.56
C ASN A 309 28.75 -4.49 1.23
N GLY A 310 30.08 -4.50 1.41
CA GLY A 310 30.74 -5.60 2.09
C GLY A 310 30.46 -5.65 3.59
N SER A 311 30.21 -4.53 4.25
CA SER A 311 29.73 -4.55 5.64
C SER A 311 28.41 -5.31 5.76
N ARG A 312 27.46 -5.01 4.88
CA ARG A 312 26.14 -5.65 4.85
C ARG A 312 26.23 -7.12 4.50
N GLU A 313 27.10 -7.46 3.57
CA GLU A 313 27.33 -8.84 3.17
C GLU A 313 27.91 -9.66 4.32
N ASN A 314 28.89 -9.11 5.03
CA ASN A 314 29.41 -9.72 6.25
C ASN A 314 28.34 -9.84 7.35
N CYS A 315 27.42 -8.87 7.49
CA CYS A 315 26.26 -9.03 8.38
C CYS A 315 25.33 -10.18 7.99
N SER A 316 25.06 -10.36 6.68
CA SER A 316 24.22 -11.47 6.18
C SER A 316 24.85 -12.84 6.47
N LEU A 317 26.19 -12.92 6.49
CA LEU A 317 26.96 -14.11 6.83
C LEU A 317 27.20 -14.29 8.34
N GLY A 318 26.77 -13.33 9.18
CA GLY A 318 27.04 -13.35 10.64
C GLY A 318 28.47 -12.93 11.03
N ASN A 319 29.28 -12.45 10.09
CA ASN A 319 30.65 -11.98 10.30
C ASN A 319 30.67 -10.54 10.82
N PHE A 320 30.11 -10.29 12.01
CA PHE A 320 29.92 -8.92 12.51
C PHE A 320 31.23 -8.14 12.75
N GLU A 321 32.32 -8.83 13.10
CA GLU A 321 33.63 -8.20 13.26
C GLU A 321 34.18 -7.66 11.93
N GLU A 322 34.03 -8.42 10.84
CA GLU A 322 34.43 -7.98 9.50
C GLU A 322 33.49 -6.89 8.98
N ALA A 323 32.20 -6.96 9.32
CA ALA A 323 31.25 -5.91 8.99
C ALA A 323 31.59 -4.57 9.66
N GLU A 324 32.08 -4.61 10.90
CA GLU A 324 32.56 -3.46 11.65
C GLU A 324 33.81 -2.85 11.02
N LYS A 325 34.83 -3.68 10.72
CA LYS A 325 36.05 -3.22 10.04
C LYS A 325 35.75 -2.51 8.72
N CYS A 326 34.77 -3.00 7.96
CA CYS A 326 34.34 -2.34 6.73
C CYS A 326 33.79 -0.92 6.97
N LEU A 327 33.02 -0.72 8.05
CA LEU A 327 32.44 0.58 8.38
C LEU A 327 33.45 1.53 9.01
N GLU A 328 34.41 1.01 9.77
CA GLU A 328 35.56 1.77 10.26
C GLU A 328 36.41 2.26 9.10
N GLY A 329 36.73 1.40 8.13
CA GLY A 329 37.43 1.80 6.90
C GLY A 329 36.66 2.87 6.08
N ALA A 330 35.33 2.81 6.06
CA ALA A 330 34.52 3.88 5.47
C ALA A 330 34.61 5.21 6.22
N LEU A 331 34.66 5.18 7.56
CA LEU A 331 34.77 6.37 8.39
C LEU A 331 36.18 6.95 8.42
N GLU A 332 37.22 6.14 8.22
CA GLU A 332 38.58 6.60 7.95
C GLU A 332 38.64 7.35 6.61
N LEU A 333 38.00 6.81 5.58
CA LEU A 333 37.95 7.42 4.25
C LEU A 333 37.08 8.69 4.23
N GLN A 334 35.98 8.72 4.99
CA GLN A 334 35.12 9.90 5.15
C GLN A 334 34.71 10.10 6.62
N PRO A 335 35.49 10.86 7.40
CA PRO A 335 35.15 11.20 8.78
C PRO A 335 33.80 11.92 8.88
N GLY A 336 32.98 11.51 9.85
CA GLY A 336 31.66 12.10 10.09
C GLY A 336 30.56 11.67 9.11
N TRP A 337 30.78 10.62 8.32
CA TRP A 337 29.75 10.09 7.43
C TRP A 337 28.60 9.45 8.23
N LYS A 338 27.52 10.24 8.43
CA LYS A 338 26.35 9.87 9.25
C LYS A 338 25.73 8.51 8.91
N ARG A 339 25.86 8.03 7.66
CA ARG A 339 25.35 6.72 7.25
C ARG A 339 26.18 5.59 7.86
N ALA A 340 27.49 5.56 7.63
CA ALA A 340 28.36 4.55 8.23
C ALA A 340 28.36 4.61 9.77
N SER A 341 28.31 5.81 10.37
CA SER A 341 28.23 5.92 11.84
C SER A 341 26.96 5.28 12.42
N LYS A 342 25.82 5.35 11.71
CA LYS A 342 24.58 4.70 12.14
C LYS A 342 24.64 3.18 11.93
N GLU A 343 25.12 2.72 10.78
CA GLU A 343 25.25 1.29 10.49
C GLU A 343 26.24 0.62 11.47
N LEU A 344 27.30 1.32 11.88
CA LEU A 344 28.32 0.83 12.81
C LEU A 344 27.75 0.57 14.21
N VAL A 345 26.88 1.46 14.70
CA VAL A 345 26.19 1.27 16.00
C VAL A 345 25.30 0.02 15.95
N LEU A 346 24.64 -0.24 14.83
CA LEU A 346 23.79 -1.42 14.66
C LEU A 346 24.61 -2.71 14.59
N VAL A 347 25.73 -2.70 13.86
CA VAL A 347 26.63 -3.86 13.73
C VAL A 347 27.28 -4.23 15.07
N ARG A 348 27.79 -3.24 15.81
CA ARG A 348 28.35 -3.47 17.16
C ARG A 348 27.33 -4.07 18.11
N ARG A 349 26.09 -3.55 18.09
CA ARG A 349 24.99 -4.12 18.89
C ARG A 349 24.66 -5.55 18.48
N ALA A 350 24.62 -5.87 17.19
CA ALA A 350 24.38 -7.23 16.71
C ALA A 350 25.49 -8.20 17.13
N ARG A 351 26.77 -7.77 17.05
CA ARG A 351 27.94 -8.52 17.53
C ARG A 351 27.83 -8.82 19.03
N ASP A 352 27.53 -7.81 19.84
CA ASP A 352 27.55 -7.93 21.30
C ASP A 352 26.36 -8.75 21.84
N THR A 353 25.25 -8.83 21.09
CA THR A 353 24.05 -9.56 21.50
C THR A 353 23.92 -10.96 20.88
N GLY A 354 24.81 -11.33 19.94
CA GLY A 354 24.73 -12.59 19.19
C GLY A 354 23.47 -12.73 18.32
N LEU A 355 22.67 -11.67 18.22
CA LEU A 355 21.43 -11.61 17.47
C LEU A 355 21.74 -11.01 16.10
N THR A 356 21.51 -11.78 15.04
CA THR A 356 21.39 -11.20 13.70
C THR A 356 20.31 -10.11 13.79
N ALA A 357 20.63 -8.91 13.28
CA ALA A 357 19.73 -7.76 13.32
C ALA A 357 18.45 -8.06 12.52
N GLY A 358 17.51 -8.70 13.20
CA GLY A 358 16.25 -9.24 12.68
C GLY A 358 15.33 -9.76 13.79
N SER A 359 15.81 -9.93 15.04
CA SER A 359 15.04 -10.55 16.12
C SER A 359 14.74 -9.66 17.35
N GLU A 360 15.05 -8.36 17.34
CA GLU A 360 14.62 -7.45 18.43
C GLU A 360 13.99 -6.14 17.94
N GLN A 361 12.77 -6.26 17.41
CA GLN A 361 11.67 -5.34 17.74
C GLN A 361 10.42 -6.17 18.12
N GLN A 362 10.58 -7.08 19.09
CA GLN A 362 9.44 -7.80 19.70
C GLN A 362 9.41 -7.78 21.23
N ALA A 363 10.15 -6.87 21.87
CA ALA A 363 9.99 -6.63 23.30
C ALA A 363 9.44 -5.21 23.53
N GLN A 364 8.18 -5.17 23.98
CA GLN A 364 7.47 -4.04 24.59
C GLN A 364 6.94 -2.92 23.67
N ALA A 365 6.28 -3.31 22.59
CA ALA A 365 4.98 -2.76 22.20
C ALA A 365 4.25 -3.94 21.52
N ALA A 366 2.96 -4.15 21.81
CA ALA A 366 2.21 -5.17 21.07
C ALA A 366 2.42 -4.91 19.56
N PRO A 367 2.74 -5.92 18.73
CA PRO A 367 2.86 -5.68 17.29
C PRO A 367 1.53 -5.05 16.82
N PRO A 368 1.58 -3.99 16.00
CA PRO A 368 0.36 -3.37 15.49
C PRO A 368 -0.50 -4.49 14.88
N PRO A 369 -1.84 -4.45 15.03
CA PRO A 369 -2.69 -5.53 14.54
C PRO A 369 -2.47 -5.69 13.04
N THR A 370 -1.68 -6.69 12.67
CA THR A 370 -1.43 -7.08 11.30
C THR A 370 -2.65 -7.86 10.81
N CYS A 371 -2.98 -7.71 9.52
CA CYS A 371 -4.05 -8.50 8.90
C CYS A 371 -3.87 -10.01 9.12
N SER A 372 -2.63 -10.46 9.39
CA SER A 372 -2.26 -11.85 9.72
C SER A 372 -2.93 -12.45 10.96
N LYS A 373 -3.62 -11.65 11.80
CA LYS A 373 -4.39 -12.15 12.94
C LYS A 373 -5.85 -12.44 12.60
N LEU A 374 -6.32 -12.06 11.41
CA LEU A 374 -7.70 -12.27 10.98
C LEU A 374 -7.91 -13.71 10.51
N GLN A 375 -9.03 -14.30 10.92
CA GLN A 375 -9.50 -15.58 10.39
C GLN A 375 -10.30 -15.33 9.11
N LEU A 376 -9.66 -15.47 7.95
CA LEU A 376 -10.31 -15.18 6.67
C LEU A 376 -11.14 -16.37 6.16
N PHE A 377 -12.41 -16.09 5.87
CA PHE A 377 -13.31 -16.97 5.14
C PHE A 377 -13.51 -16.40 3.74
N VAL A 378 -13.14 -17.17 2.73
CA VAL A 378 -13.19 -16.70 1.35
C VAL A 378 -14.43 -17.27 0.68
N LEU A 379 -15.36 -16.41 0.26
CA LEU A 379 -16.53 -16.83 -0.51
C LEU A 379 -16.20 -16.84 -2.00
N GLY A 380 -16.13 -18.03 -2.56
CA GLY A 380 -16.00 -18.27 -3.98
C GLY A 380 -17.31 -18.71 -4.64
N GLY A 381 -17.38 -18.55 -5.94
CA GLY A 381 -18.53 -18.94 -6.76
C GLY A 381 -18.25 -18.64 -8.22
N ARG A 382 -18.96 -19.32 -9.13
CA ARG A 382 -18.89 -18.99 -10.56
C ARG A 382 -19.55 -17.64 -10.83
N THR A 383 -19.16 -16.99 -11.93
CA THR A 383 -19.77 -15.71 -12.37
C THR A 383 -21.30 -15.78 -12.37
N GLY A 384 -21.94 -14.73 -11.84
CA GLY A 384 -23.39 -14.64 -11.72
C GLY A 384 -23.99 -15.35 -10.50
N SER A 385 -23.18 -15.91 -9.59
CA SER A 385 -23.67 -16.57 -8.38
C SER A 385 -24.16 -15.60 -7.29
N GLY A 386 -23.94 -14.29 -7.43
CA GLY A 386 -24.39 -13.29 -6.46
C GLY A 386 -23.55 -13.18 -5.18
N LYS A 387 -22.24 -13.50 -5.24
CA LYS A 387 -21.31 -13.51 -4.09
C LYS A 387 -21.39 -12.24 -3.25
N THR A 388 -21.19 -11.08 -3.87
CA THR A 388 -21.23 -9.76 -3.23
C THR A 388 -22.53 -9.53 -2.49
N ARG A 389 -23.65 -9.88 -3.12
CA ARG A 389 -24.96 -9.71 -2.50
C ARG A 389 -25.14 -10.64 -1.31
N VAL A 390 -24.74 -11.89 -1.43
CA VAL A 390 -24.75 -12.85 -0.32
C VAL A 390 -23.90 -12.35 0.86
N LEU A 391 -22.70 -11.82 0.60
CA LEU A 391 -21.86 -11.27 1.66
C LEU A 391 -22.47 -10.06 2.36
N HIS A 392 -23.14 -9.16 1.64
CA HIS A 392 -23.89 -8.06 2.27
C HIS A 392 -25.06 -8.57 3.12
N GLU A 393 -25.77 -9.62 2.70
CA GLU A 393 -26.81 -10.25 3.52
C GLU A 393 -26.19 -10.88 4.79
N MET A 394 -25.02 -11.51 4.68
CA MET A 394 -24.28 -12.04 5.84
C MET A 394 -23.84 -10.93 6.80
N GLN A 395 -23.38 -9.81 6.26
CA GLN A 395 -23.02 -8.62 7.03
C GLN A 395 -24.25 -8.05 7.77
N ALA A 396 -25.41 -7.98 7.11
CA ALA A 396 -26.68 -7.59 7.74
C ALA A 396 -27.12 -8.56 8.85
N MET A 397 -26.71 -9.83 8.78
CA MET A 397 -26.89 -10.83 9.84
C MET A 397 -25.81 -10.78 10.93
N GLY A 398 -24.89 -9.81 10.88
CA GLY A 398 -23.90 -9.54 11.93
C GLY A 398 -22.53 -10.18 11.70
N ALA A 399 -22.29 -10.81 10.55
CA ALA A 399 -20.97 -11.30 10.16
C ALA A 399 -20.02 -10.15 9.76
N GLN A 400 -18.71 -10.36 9.90
CA GLN A 400 -17.73 -9.39 9.44
C GLN A 400 -17.43 -9.61 7.96
N MET A 401 -17.39 -8.54 7.18
CA MET A 401 -17.07 -8.56 5.75
C MET A 401 -16.05 -7.48 5.42
N ILE A 402 -15.04 -7.82 4.61
CA ILE A 402 -14.21 -6.84 3.92
C ILE A 402 -14.65 -6.82 2.44
N ASP A 403 -15.38 -5.77 2.07
CA ASP A 403 -15.94 -5.57 0.73
C ASP A 403 -14.90 -5.00 -0.25
N LEU A 404 -14.10 -5.86 -0.88
CA LEU A 404 -13.04 -5.44 -1.80
C LEU A 404 -13.59 -4.62 -2.99
N GLU A 405 -14.72 -5.05 -3.56
CA GLU A 405 -15.34 -4.39 -4.71
C GLU A 405 -15.92 -3.02 -4.34
N GLY A 406 -16.60 -2.92 -3.20
CA GLY A 406 -17.10 -1.66 -2.67
C GLY A 406 -15.99 -0.67 -2.35
N LEU A 407 -14.89 -1.14 -1.73
CA LEU A 407 -13.72 -0.29 -1.46
C LEU A 407 -13.04 0.19 -2.75
N ALA A 408 -13.06 -0.60 -3.82
CA ALA A 408 -12.50 -0.24 -5.12
C ALA A 408 -13.47 0.54 -6.01
N GLN A 409 -14.75 0.63 -5.61
CA GLN A 409 -15.84 1.14 -6.42
C GLN A 409 -15.92 0.47 -7.80
N HIS A 410 -15.86 -0.86 -7.81
CA HIS A 410 -15.86 -1.64 -9.02
C HIS A 410 -16.26 -3.10 -8.79
N CYS A 411 -17.14 -3.65 -9.64
CA CYS A 411 -17.68 -5.00 -9.47
C CYS A 411 -16.83 -6.13 -10.07
N GLY A 412 -15.50 -6.07 -9.89
CA GLY A 412 -14.50 -7.13 -10.19
C GLY A 412 -14.38 -7.66 -11.62
N SER A 413 -15.39 -7.47 -12.47
CA SER A 413 -15.55 -8.12 -13.77
C SER A 413 -15.19 -7.20 -14.93
N THR A 414 -15.09 -7.76 -16.14
CA THR A 414 -14.96 -6.98 -17.39
C THR A 414 -16.11 -5.99 -17.59
N PHE A 415 -17.24 -6.22 -16.91
CA PHE A 415 -18.42 -5.37 -16.93
C PHE A 415 -18.53 -4.48 -15.68
N GLY A 416 -17.55 -4.51 -14.76
CA GLY A 416 -17.65 -3.85 -13.45
C GLY A 416 -17.77 -2.32 -13.49
N ARG A 417 -17.28 -1.66 -14.56
CA ARG A 417 -17.45 -0.20 -14.76
C ARG A 417 -18.88 0.21 -15.08
N LEU A 418 -19.72 -0.72 -15.50
CA LEU A 418 -21.08 -0.42 -15.93
C LEU A 418 -21.98 0.02 -14.76
N ARG A 419 -21.63 -0.34 -13.52
CA ARG A 419 -22.43 -0.04 -12.33
C ARG A 419 -22.04 1.23 -11.58
N HIS A 420 -20.84 1.76 -11.81
CA HIS A 420 -20.32 2.86 -11.00
C HIS A 420 -20.19 4.13 -11.82
N THR A 421 -20.87 5.18 -11.35
CA THR A 421 -20.72 6.55 -11.85
C THR A 421 -19.60 7.31 -11.13
N ILE A 422 -19.08 6.75 -10.03
CA ILE A 422 -18.01 7.33 -9.22
C ILE A 422 -16.65 6.78 -9.71
N PRO A 423 -15.62 7.64 -9.87
CA PRO A 423 -14.28 7.19 -10.21
C PRO A 423 -13.68 6.27 -9.14
N GLN A 424 -12.99 5.22 -9.56
CA GLN A 424 -12.24 4.38 -8.63
C GLN A 424 -11.20 5.19 -7.84
N PRO A 425 -10.93 4.82 -6.57
CA PRO A 425 -9.86 5.41 -5.81
C PRO A 425 -8.49 5.15 -6.44
N THR A 426 -7.51 5.97 -6.08
CA THR A 426 -6.11 5.67 -6.37
C THR A 426 -5.68 4.38 -5.67
N ASN A 427 -4.64 3.71 -6.15
CA ASN A 427 -4.08 2.54 -5.45
C ASN A 427 -3.69 2.85 -4.01
N GLU A 428 -3.10 4.04 -3.77
CA GLU A 428 -2.71 4.47 -2.43
C GLU A 428 -3.91 4.64 -1.50
N HIS A 429 -5.00 5.23 -1.99
CA HIS A 429 -6.19 5.40 -1.19
C HIS A 429 -6.95 4.08 -0.98
N TYR A 430 -7.01 3.22 -2.00
CA TYR A 430 -7.55 1.88 -1.89
C TYR A 430 -6.84 1.06 -0.82
N GLU A 431 -5.51 1.12 -0.75
CA GLU A 431 -4.72 0.50 0.32
C GLU A 431 -5.03 1.09 1.72
N ASN A 432 -5.26 2.41 1.82
CA ASN A 432 -5.65 3.04 3.09
C ASN A 432 -7.00 2.50 3.57
N LEU A 433 -7.99 2.45 2.66
CA LEU A 433 -9.33 1.94 2.93
C LEU A 433 -9.28 0.49 3.41
N LEU A 434 -8.53 -0.35 2.69
CA LEU A 434 -8.33 -1.75 3.03
C LEU A 434 -7.64 -1.94 4.40
N ALA A 435 -6.60 -1.16 4.70
CA ALA A 435 -5.89 -1.26 5.98
C ALA A 435 -6.77 -0.90 7.17
N VAL A 436 -7.60 0.14 7.03
CA VAL A 436 -8.54 0.53 8.07
C VAL A 436 -9.67 -0.51 8.18
N ALA A 437 -10.14 -1.09 7.09
CA ALA A 437 -11.10 -2.20 7.12
C ALA A 437 -10.55 -3.40 7.93
N CYS A 438 -9.31 -3.81 7.65
CA CYS A 438 -8.64 -4.87 8.39
C CYS A 438 -8.44 -4.51 9.87
N HIS A 439 -8.08 -3.25 10.19
CA HIS A 439 -7.87 -2.80 11.56
C HIS A 439 -9.17 -2.78 12.40
N ARG A 440 -10.30 -2.46 11.77
CA ARG A 440 -11.61 -2.44 12.43
C ARG A 440 -12.19 -3.83 12.67
N ALA A 441 -11.74 -4.83 11.92
CA ALA A 441 -12.20 -6.20 12.07
C ALA A 441 -11.74 -6.79 13.42
N ASP A 442 -12.66 -7.47 14.11
CA ASP A 442 -12.40 -8.25 15.30
C ASP A 442 -11.65 -9.54 14.92
N PRO A 443 -10.39 -9.72 15.37
CA PRO A 443 -9.63 -10.93 15.08
C PRO A 443 -10.18 -12.20 15.75
N GLN A 444 -11.11 -12.08 16.72
CA GLN A 444 -11.74 -13.22 17.38
C GLN A 444 -12.94 -13.77 16.61
N GLN A 445 -13.38 -13.09 15.54
CA GLN A 445 -14.52 -13.49 14.73
C GLN A 445 -14.07 -13.72 13.28
N PRO A 446 -14.70 -14.66 12.54
CA PRO A 446 -14.44 -14.85 11.12
C PRO A 446 -14.67 -13.56 10.33
N VAL A 447 -13.79 -13.30 9.36
CA VAL A 447 -13.90 -12.17 8.42
C VAL A 447 -14.09 -12.73 7.03
N TRP A 448 -15.23 -12.40 6.43
CA TRP A 448 -15.59 -12.82 5.09
C TRP A 448 -15.02 -11.88 4.03
N ILE A 449 -14.53 -12.47 2.95
CA ILE A 449 -13.97 -11.76 1.82
C ILE A 449 -14.34 -12.48 0.52
N GLU A 450 -14.50 -11.74 -0.57
CA GLU A 450 -14.74 -12.34 -1.87
C GLU A 450 -13.49 -13.00 -2.44
N HIS A 451 -13.69 -14.12 -3.14
CA HIS A 451 -12.66 -14.74 -3.96
C HIS A 451 -12.47 -13.97 -5.27
N GLU A 452 -11.77 -12.83 -5.21
CA GLU A 452 -11.41 -12.04 -6.39
C GLU A 452 -9.95 -12.27 -6.82
N ASP A 453 -9.67 -11.99 -8.10
CA ASP A 453 -8.32 -12.01 -8.67
C ASP A 453 -7.46 -10.87 -8.11
N THR A 454 -6.15 -10.87 -8.42
CA THR A 454 -5.17 -9.84 -8.02
C THR A 454 -5.49 -8.40 -8.46
N HIS A 455 -6.60 -8.13 -9.16
CA HIS A 455 -7.00 -6.81 -9.64
C HIS A 455 -8.51 -6.63 -9.55
N VAL A 456 -8.96 -5.48 -9.01
CA VAL A 456 -10.36 -5.02 -9.10
C VAL A 456 -10.34 -3.72 -9.91
N GLY A 457 -10.56 -3.87 -11.22
CA GLY A 457 -10.48 -2.76 -12.16
C GLY A 457 -9.06 -2.17 -12.27
N SER A 458 -8.92 -0.87 -12.02
CA SER A 458 -7.62 -0.18 -12.00
C SER A 458 -6.95 -0.19 -10.63
N CYS A 459 -7.67 -0.58 -9.58
CA CYS A 459 -7.08 -0.85 -8.29
C CYS A 459 -6.31 -2.16 -8.38
N HIS A 460 -4.98 -2.11 -8.28
CA HIS A 460 -4.16 -3.30 -8.11
C HIS A 460 -4.56 -3.93 -6.77
N VAL A 461 -5.10 -5.14 -6.81
CA VAL A 461 -5.76 -5.73 -5.66
C VAL A 461 -4.81 -6.53 -4.82
N VAL A 462 -4.93 -6.17 -3.56
CA VAL A 462 -4.42 -6.84 -2.39
C VAL A 462 -2.90 -6.83 -2.34
N PRO A 463 -2.35 -5.93 -1.51
CA PRO A 463 -0.95 -6.00 -1.19
C PRO A 463 -0.54 -7.41 -0.73
N SER A 464 0.65 -7.85 -1.16
CA SER A 464 1.03 -9.28 -1.25
C SER A 464 0.68 -10.18 -0.05
N PRO A 465 0.73 -9.74 1.22
CA PRO A 465 0.34 -10.55 2.37
C PRO A 465 -1.14 -10.84 2.46
N LEU A 466 -2.03 -9.85 2.27
CA LEU A 466 -3.46 -10.17 2.29
C LEU A 466 -3.79 -11.11 1.11
N PHE A 467 -3.07 -11.02 0.00
CA PHE A 467 -3.30 -11.88 -1.17
C PHE A 467 -2.84 -13.29 -0.83
N LYS A 468 -1.66 -13.41 -0.23
CA LYS A 468 -1.18 -14.68 0.33
C LYS A 468 -2.17 -15.26 1.33
N MET A 469 -2.82 -14.42 2.14
CA MET A 469 -3.81 -14.89 3.10
C MET A 469 -5.08 -15.40 2.43
N ILE A 470 -5.60 -14.69 1.42
CA ILE A 470 -6.78 -15.11 0.66
C ILE A 470 -6.48 -16.40 -0.13
N THR A 471 -5.30 -16.50 -0.75
CA THR A 471 -4.97 -17.59 -1.68
C THR A 471 -4.40 -18.84 -1.00
N PHE A 472 -3.49 -18.67 -0.03
CA PHE A 472 -2.69 -19.78 0.51
C PHE A 472 -2.93 -20.08 1.98
N THR A 473 -3.48 -19.14 2.75
CA THR A 473 -3.74 -19.36 4.18
C THR A 473 -5.16 -19.03 4.64
N PRO A 474 -6.22 -19.13 3.80
CA PRO A 474 -7.57 -18.88 4.30
C PRO A 474 -7.95 -19.97 5.30
N ALA A 475 -8.73 -19.60 6.31
CA ALA A 475 -9.29 -20.58 7.25
C ALA A 475 -10.27 -21.52 6.53
N ALA A 476 -11.03 -20.99 5.57
CA ALA A 476 -11.89 -21.77 4.69
C ALA A 476 -12.09 -21.10 3.34
N LEU A 477 -12.12 -21.90 2.27
CA LEU A 477 -12.62 -21.49 0.96
C LEU A 477 -14.01 -22.08 0.76
N VAL A 478 -15.04 -21.24 0.76
CA VAL A 478 -16.44 -21.65 0.62
C VAL A 478 -16.88 -21.42 -0.81
N MET A 479 -17.08 -22.49 -1.57
CA MET A 479 -17.56 -22.45 -2.93
C MET A 479 -19.07 -22.62 -2.98
N MET A 480 -19.75 -21.54 -3.34
CA MET A 480 -21.19 -21.53 -3.57
C MET A 480 -21.51 -22.06 -4.97
N GLU A 481 -22.25 -23.17 -5.02
CA GLU A 481 -22.75 -23.76 -6.26
C GLU A 481 -24.21 -23.32 -6.47
N ILE A 482 -24.43 -22.49 -7.49
CA ILE A 482 -25.74 -21.96 -7.89
C ILE A 482 -26.10 -22.51 -9.28
N PRO A 483 -27.33 -23.01 -9.50
CA PRO A 483 -27.79 -23.45 -10.82
C PRO A 483 -27.62 -22.38 -11.90
N THR A 484 -27.24 -22.76 -13.12
CA THR A 484 -27.01 -21.83 -14.23
C THR A 484 -28.19 -20.90 -14.50
N GLU A 485 -29.41 -21.39 -14.34
CA GLU A 485 -30.60 -20.58 -14.69
C GLU A 485 -30.81 -19.46 -13.67
N CYS A 486 -30.56 -19.74 -12.39
CA CYS A 486 -30.53 -18.72 -11.34
C CYS A 486 -29.42 -17.68 -11.59
N ARG A 487 -28.26 -18.10 -12.12
CA ARG A 487 -27.16 -17.16 -12.47
C ARG A 487 -27.52 -16.25 -13.63
N ILE A 488 -28.22 -16.78 -14.65
CA ILE A 488 -28.73 -15.99 -15.77
C ILE A 488 -29.75 -14.98 -15.27
N GLU A 489 -30.73 -15.42 -14.49
CA GLU A 489 -31.75 -14.54 -13.90
C GLU A 489 -31.12 -13.42 -13.07
N HIS A 490 -30.10 -13.76 -12.27
CA HIS A 490 -29.35 -12.79 -11.49
C HIS A 490 -28.70 -11.74 -12.39
N LEU A 491 -27.87 -12.14 -13.35
CA LEU A 491 -27.15 -11.24 -14.25
C LEU A 491 -28.08 -10.38 -15.11
N MET A 492 -29.21 -10.93 -15.53
CA MET A 492 -30.24 -10.19 -16.26
C MET A 492 -30.85 -9.09 -15.38
N LYS A 493 -31.19 -9.39 -14.12
CA LYS A 493 -31.66 -8.36 -13.18
C LYS A 493 -30.58 -7.34 -12.86
N GLU A 494 -29.35 -7.81 -12.71
CA GLU A 494 -28.23 -6.98 -12.32
C GLU A 494 -27.90 -5.96 -13.44
N TYR A 495 -27.70 -6.43 -14.67
CA TYR A 495 -27.15 -5.63 -15.77
C TYR A 495 -28.18 -5.18 -16.80
N CYS A 496 -29.35 -5.83 -16.86
CA CYS A 496 -30.34 -5.60 -17.91
C CYS A 496 -31.66 -5.02 -17.39
N SER A 497 -31.69 -4.49 -16.16
CA SER A 497 -32.88 -3.80 -15.62
C SER A 497 -32.95 -2.34 -16.07
N GLU A 498 -34.13 -1.73 -15.92
CA GLU A 498 -34.32 -0.29 -16.20
C GLU A 498 -33.41 0.58 -15.31
N GLU A 499 -33.17 0.15 -14.05
CA GLU A 499 -32.26 0.82 -13.13
C GLU A 499 -30.79 0.74 -13.56
N ALA A 500 -30.41 -0.27 -14.34
CA ALA A 500 -29.09 -0.41 -14.94
C ALA A 500 -28.93 0.39 -16.25
N ALA A 501 -29.91 1.22 -16.62
CA ALA A 501 -29.98 1.95 -17.89
C ALA A 501 -29.96 1.04 -19.13
N ALA A 502 -30.45 -0.20 -18.99
CA ALA A 502 -30.50 -1.17 -20.06
C ALA A 502 -31.34 -0.66 -21.25
N GLY A 503 -30.86 -0.89 -22.48
CA GLY A 503 -31.52 -0.41 -23.69
C GLY A 503 -31.22 1.05 -24.07
N THR A 504 -30.52 1.83 -23.23
CA THR A 504 -30.00 3.14 -23.66
C THR A 504 -28.86 2.97 -24.68
N ALA A 505 -28.69 3.95 -25.57
CA ALA A 505 -27.62 3.92 -26.57
C ALA A 505 -26.22 3.91 -25.92
N GLU A 506 -26.05 4.67 -24.84
CA GLU A 506 -24.80 4.73 -24.09
C GLU A 506 -24.47 3.40 -23.41
N TRP A 507 -25.46 2.79 -22.75
CA TRP A 507 -25.31 1.46 -22.15
C TRP A 507 -24.94 0.41 -23.18
N THR A 508 -25.70 0.35 -24.28
CA THR A 508 -25.52 -0.62 -25.36
C THR A 508 -24.11 -0.52 -25.95
N GLU A 509 -23.63 0.69 -26.18
CA GLU A 509 -22.27 0.93 -26.69
C GLU A 509 -21.19 0.57 -25.65
N SER A 510 -21.47 0.75 -24.36
CA SER A 510 -20.54 0.36 -23.28
C SER A 510 -20.40 -1.15 -23.17
N VAL A 511 -21.51 -1.90 -23.18
CA VAL A 511 -21.52 -3.37 -23.20
C VAL A 511 -20.81 -3.90 -24.45
N LYS A 512 -21.10 -3.31 -25.62
CA LYS A 512 -20.45 -3.66 -26.89
C LYS A 512 -18.94 -3.46 -26.82
N ARG A 513 -18.45 -2.33 -26.28
CA ARG A 513 -17.02 -2.09 -26.06
C ARG A 513 -16.38 -3.14 -25.16
N SER A 514 -17.05 -3.53 -24.06
CA SER A 514 -16.56 -4.60 -23.18
C SER A 514 -16.43 -5.94 -23.90
N ILE A 515 -17.43 -6.36 -24.70
CA ILE A 515 -17.34 -7.61 -25.48
C ILE A 515 -16.24 -7.56 -26.54
N VAL A 516 -16.13 -6.45 -27.27
CA VAL A 516 -15.10 -6.28 -28.31
C VAL A 516 -13.70 -6.37 -27.70
N SER A 517 -13.50 -5.87 -26.48
CA SER A 517 -12.22 -6.00 -25.77
C SER A 517 -11.81 -7.47 -25.53
N LEU A 518 -12.79 -8.38 -25.43
CA LEU A 518 -12.59 -9.82 -25.25
C LEU A 518 -12.39 -10.57 -26.58
N LYS A 519 -12.49 -9.92 -27.75
CA LYS A 519 -12.46 -10.58 -29.08
C LYS A 519 -11.28 -11.54 -29.26
N LYS A 520 -10.09 -11.17 -28.77
CA LYS A 520 -8.88 -12.02 -28.83
C LYS A 520 -9.02 -13.34 -28.06
N ARG A 521 -9.78 -13.34 -26.95
CA ARG A 521 -9.95 -14.50 -26.05
C ARG A 521 -11.21 -15.29 -26.37
N LEU A 522 -12.30 -14.60 -26.74
CA LEU A 522 -13.60 -15.20 -27.07
C LEU A 522 -13.59 -15.84 -28.48
N GLY A 523 -12.75 -15.33 -29.38
CA GLY A 523 -12.74 -15.68 -30.80
C GLY A 523 -13.67 -14.78 -31.63
N GLY A 524 -13.29 -14.53 -32.88
CA GLY A 524 -13.97 -13.56 -33.75
C GLY A 524 -15.44 -13.87 -33.98
N GLU A 525 -15.77 -15.11 -34.35
CA GLU A 525 -17.15 -15.52 -34.65
C GLU A 525 -18.09 -15.38 -33.44
N ARG A 526 -17.64 -15.79 -32.25
CA ARG A 526 -18.42 -15.64 -31.01
C ARG A 526 -18.59 -14.18 -30.64
N CYS A 527 -17.57 -13.36 -30.87
CA CYS A 527 -17.63 -11.93 -30.58
C CYS A 527 -18.65 -11.25 -31.48
N ASP A 528 -18.62 -11.54 -32.79
CA ASP A 528 -19.51 -10.93 -33.75
C ASP A 528 -20.98 -11.36 -33.50
N LYS A 529 -21.21 -12.63 -33.12
CA LYS A 529 -22.54 -13.10 -32.66
C LYS A 529 -23.04 -12.38 -31.40
N ALA A 530 -22.17 -12.19 -30.40
CA ALA A 530 -22.54 -11.49 -29.17
C ALA A 530 -22.86 -10.00 -29.44
N VAL A 531 -22.10 -9.35 -30.33
CA VAL A 531 -22.38 -7.97 -30.76
C VAL A 531 -23.72 -7.87 -31.47
N ALA A 532 -24.04 -8.80 -32.38
CA ALA A 532 -25.34 -8.82 -33.06
C ALA A 532 -26.51 -9.00 -32.07
N ALA A 533 -26.34 -9.86 -31.05
CA ALA A 533 -27.34 -10.05 -30.00
C ALA A 533 -27.55 -8.80 -29.14
N ILE A 534 -26.48 -8.03 -28.86
CA ILE A 534 -26.59 -6.73 -28.18
C ILE A 534 -27.41 -5.75 -29.03
N GLU A 535 -27.12 -5.66 -30.33
CA GLU A 535 -27.81 -4.74 -31.25
C GLU A 535 -29.30 -5.09 -31.44
N SER A 536 -29.66 -6.37 -31.32
CA SER A 536 -31.05 -6.82 -31.35
C SER A 536 -31.76 -6.77 -29.98
N GLY A 537 -31.08 -6.33 -28.91
CA GLY A 537 -31.63 -6.31 -27.54
C GLY A 537 -31.78 -7.68 -26.88
N ASP A 538 -31.20 -8.74 -27.46
CA ASP A 538 -31.23 -10.10 -26.90
C ASP A 538 -30.09 -10.30 -25.90
N TYR A 539 -30.19 -9.61 -24.76
CA TYR A 539 -29.18 -9.70 -23.70
C TYR A 539 -29.13 -11.07 -23.02
N CYS A 540 -30.21 -11.88 -23.09
CA CYS A 540 -30.23 -13.23 -22.54
C CYS A 540 -29.23 -14.14 -23.25
N THR A 541 -29.19 -14.08 -24.59
CA THR A 541 -28.18 -14.79 -25.38
C THR A 541 -26.77 -14.31 -25.05
N VAL A 542 -26.58 -13.01 -24.88
CA VAL A 542 -25.28 -12.43 -24.49
C VAL A 542 -24.82 -12.99 -23.15
N VAL A 543 -25.67 -12.98 -22.12
CA VAL A 543 -25.37 -13.53 -20.78
C VAL A 543 -25.00 -15.01 -20.85
N LYS A 544 -25.78 -15.82 -21.58
CA LYS A 544 -25.48 -17.25 -21.77
C LYS A 544 -24.10 -17.47 -22.41
N MET A 545 -23.77 -16.70 -23.45
CA MET A 545 -22.47 -16.77 -24.12
C MET A 545 -21.33 -16.36 -23.19
N MET A 546 -21.52 -15.34 -22.36
CA MET A 546 -20.50 -14.90 -21.41
C MET A 546 -20.31 -15.93 -20.28
N LEU A 547 -21.40 -16.53 -19.77
CA LEU A 547 -21.30 -17.60 -18.78
C LEU A 547 -20.56 -18.83 -19.33
N ASP A 548 -20.85 -19.28 -20.55
CA ASP A 548 -20.10 -20.37 -21.20
C ASP A 548 -18.59 -20.05 -21.30
N TYR A 549 -18.25 -18.78 -21.57
CA TYR A 549 -16.85 -18.36 -21.61
C TYR A 549 -16.19 -18.40 -20.22
N TYR A 550 -16.81 -17.79 -19.21
CA TYR A 550 -16.24 -17.70 -17.86
C TYR A 550 -16.18 -19.07 -17.16
N ASP A 551 -17.20 -19.91 -17.29
CA ASP A 551 -17.23 -21.25 -16.69
C ASP A 551 -16.10 -22.14 -17.25
N ARG A 552 -15.80 -22.04 -18.55
CA ARG A 552 -14.66 -22.78 -19.15
C ARG A 552 -13.31 -22.34 -18.63
N LEU A 553 -13.14 -21.06 -18.32
CA LEU A 553 -11.92 -20.56 -17.68
C LEU A 553 -11.85 -21.09 -16.25
N TYR A 554 -12.96 -21.01 -15.52
CA TYR A 554 -13.06 -21.51 -14.16
C TYR A 554 -12.66 -23.00 -14.07
N ASP A 555 -13.19 -23.85 -14.94
CA ASP A 555 -12.90 -25.29 -14.95
C ASP A 555 -11.43 -25.61 -15.28
N LYS A 556 -10.77 -24.79 -16.11
CA LYS A 556 -9.33 -24.89 -16.38
C LYS A 556 -8.47 -24.51 -15.18
N HIS A 557 -8.94 -23.60 -14.32
CA HIS A 557 -8.21 -23.16 -13.13
C HIS A 557 -8.50 -24.06 -11.91
N ALA A 558 -9.71 -24.63 -11.81
CA ALA A 558 -10.11 -25.52 -10.72
C ALA A 558 -9.32 -26.84 -10.68
N THR A 559 -8.74 -27.28 -11.79
CA THR A 559 -7.91 -28.50 -11.87
C THR A 559 -6.50 -28.35 -11.30
N ARG A 560 -6.07 -27.13 -10.89
CA ARG A 560 -4.71 -26.86 -10.38
C ARG A 560 -4.57 -26.75 -8.86
N ASN A 561 -5.65 -26.56 -8.11
CA ASN A 561 -5.58 -26.29 -6.66
C ASN A 561 -6.32 -27.39 -5.88
N GLN A 562 -5.57 -28.38 -5.38
CA GLN A 562 -6.02 -29.24 -4.27
C GLN A 562 -5.76 -28.48 -2.98
N ASN A 563 -6.74 -27.71 -2.52
CA ASN A 563 -6.69 -27.05 -1.22
C ASN A 563 -7.53 -27.88 -0.26
N ASP A 564 -6.92 -28.40 0.81
CA ASP A 564 -7.61 -29.27 1.77
C ASP A 564 -8.76 -28.53 2.48
N SER A 565 -8.75 -27.19 2.53
CA SER A 565 -9.77 -26.32 3.16
C SER A 565 -10.96 -25.90 2.29
N LEU A 566 -11.22 -26.64 1.19
CA LEU A 566 -12.32 -26.36 0.27
C LEU A 566 -13.66 -26.91 0.78
N ILE A 567 -14.65 -26.04 0.97
CA ILE A 567 -16.02 -26.40 1.35
C ILE A 567 -16.94 -26.07 0.18
N ARG A 568 -17.66 -27.06 -0.35
CA ARG A 568 -18.65 -26.85 -1.41
C ARG A 568 -20.04 -26.84 -0.81
N LEU A 569 -20.78 -25.75 -1.04
CA LEU A 569 -22.14 -25.58 -0.56
C LEU A 569 -23.08 -25.43 -1.74
N LYS A 570 -23.99 -26.40 -1.90
CA LYS A 570 -25.04 -26.37 -2.92
C LYS A 570 -26.15 -25.46 -2.45
N CYS A 571 -26.31 -24.33 -3.11
CA CYS A 571 -27.35 -23.37 -2.81
C CYS A 571 -28.53 -23.60 -3.77
N GLU A 572 -29.71 -23.85 -3.22
CA GLU A 572 -30.86 -24.38 -3.96
C GLU A 572 -31.54 -23.33 -4.88
N GLY A 573 -31.23 -22.04 -4.75
CA GLY A 573 -31.89 -21.00 -5.55
C GLY A 573 -31.23 -19.62 -5.54
N ALA A 574 -31.93 -18.65 -6.13
CA ALA A 574 -31.46 -17.27 -6.32
C ALA A 574 -31.67 -16.34 -5.10
N ASP A 575 -32.22 -16.86 -4.00
CA ASP A 575 -32.45 -16.07 -2.77
C ASP A 575 -31.13 -15.89 -1.99
N HIS A 576 -30.56 -14.69 -2.11
CA HIS A 576 -29.29 -14.36 -1.45
C HIS A 576 -29.38 -14.40 0.08
N THR A 577 -30.52 -14.05 0.68
CA THR A 577 -30.71 -14.05 2.14
C THR A 577 -30.79 -15.50 2.65
N ALA A 578 -31.47 -16.39 1.92
CA ALA A 578 -31.47 -17.82 2.25
C ALA A 578 -30.07 -18.43 2.12
N ASN A 579 -29.35 -18.12 1.04
CA ASN A 579 -27.99 -18.59 0.81
C ASN A 579 -27.01 -18.09 1.89
N ALA A 580 -27.11 -16.82 2.28
CA ALA A 580 -26.31 -16.23 3.36
C ALA A 580 -26.50 -16.97 4.69
N ARG A 581 -27.75 -17.24 5.07
CA ARG A 581 -28.07 -18.00 6.29
C ARG A 581 -27.49 -19.42 6.23
N TYR A 582 -27.70 -20.11 5.11
CA TYR A 582 -27.17 -21.46 4.91
C TYR A 582 -25.65 -21.51 5.02
N ILE A 583 -24.94 -20.55 4.42
CA ILE A 583 -23.48 -20.46 4.48
C ILE A 583 -23.00 -20.19 5.91
N LEU A 584 -23.62 -19.24 6.63
CA LEU A 584 -23.27 -18.94 8.01
C LEU A 584 -23.51 -20.15 8.93
N ASP A 585 -24.65 -20.83 8.79
CA ASP A 585 -24.99 -22.01 9.58
C ASP A 585 -23.99 -23.15 9.32
N ALA A 586 -23.67 -23.41 8.06
CA ALA A 586 -22.71 -24.45 7.67
C ALA A 586 -21.29 -24.17 8.20
N THR A 587 -20.88 -22.90 8.25
CA THR A 587 -19.52 -22.50 8.65
C THR A 587 -19.36 -22.20 10.14
N SER A 588 -20.45 -21.93 10.86
CA SER A 588 -20.44 -21.71 12.32
C SER A 588 -19.78 -22.86 13.10
N LYS A 589 -19.93 -24.09 12.61
CA LYS A 589 -19.34 -25.31 13.20
C LYS A 589 -17.81 -25.39 13.03
N LEU A 590 -17.25 -24.67 12.07
CA LEU A 590 -15.81 -24.61 11.78
C LEU A 590 -15.10 -23.52 12.58
N ALA A 591 -15.81 -22.43 12.92
CA ALA A 591 -15.26 -21.27 13.61
C ALA A 591 -14.96 -21.50 15.11
N LEU A 592 -15.43 -22.61 15.71
CA LEU A 592 -15.42 -22.81 17.17
C LEU A 592 -14.21 -23.55 17.74
N SER A 593 -13.25 -24.02 16.94
CA SER A 593 -11.96 -24.48 17.47
C SER A 593 -10.87 -24.57 16.42
N ASN A 594 -9.68 -24.03 16.70
CA ASN A 594 -8.46 -24.29 15.92
C ASN A 594 -8.17 -25.80 15.80
N GLU A 595 -8.61 -26.61 16.79
CA GLU A 595 -8.55 -28.08 16.77
C GLU A 595 -9.67 -28.71 15.93
N GLY A 596 -10.86 -28.09 15.87
CA GLY A 596 -12.01 -28.54 15.09
C GLY A 596 -11.84 -28.30 13.59
N LEU A 597 -11.03 -27.32 13.18
CA LEU A 597 -10.69 -27.13 11.78
C LEU A 597 -9.82 -28.30 11.27
N GLN A 598 -8.79 -28.71 12.03
CA GLN A 598 -7.98 -29.91 11.73
C GLN A 598 -8.81 -31.22 11.80
N ALA A 599 -9.76 -31.32 12.73
CA ALA A 599 -10.64 -32.47 12.86
C ALA A 599 -11.76 -32.51 11.78
N ALA A 600 -12.34 -31.37 11.39
CA ALA A 600 -13.36 -31.30 10.35
C ALA A 600 -12.79 -31.55 8.96
N LEU A 601 -11.57 -31.08 8.68
CA LEU A 601 -10.85 -31.38 7.43
C LEU A 601 -10.51 -32.87 7.29
N SER A 602 -10.31 -33.59 8.40
CA SER A 602 -10.13 -35.05 8.40
C SER A 602 -11.45 -35.84 8.41
N THR A 603 -12.57 -35.22 8.80
CA THR A 603 -13.88 -35.89 8.87
C THR A 603 -14.77 -35.63 7.64
N MET A 604 -14.56 -34.54 6.88
CA MET A 604 -15.36 -34.20 5.69
C MET A 604 -14.91 -34.89 4.38
N GLN A 605 -14.07 -35.93 4.45
CA GLN A 605 -13.75 -36.79 3.31
C GLN A 605 -14.75 -37.94 3.08
N ILE A 606 -15.84 -38.04 3.86
CA ILE A 606 -16.84 -39.11 3.68
C ILE A 606 -18.26 -38.56 3.86
N GLU A 607 -18.85 -38.06 2.78
CA GLU A 607 -20.10 -38.54 2.12
C GLU A 607 -20.48 -37.66 0.92
#